data_AF-A0AAU3WTH5-F1
#
_entry.id   AF-A0AAU3WTH5-F1
#
_cell.length_a   1.000
_cell.length_b   1.000
_cell.length_c   1.000
_cell.angle_alpha   90.00
_cell.angle_beta   90.00
_cell.angle_gamma   90.00
#
_symmetry.space_group_name_H-M   'P 1'
#
loop_
_entity.id
_entity.type
_entity.pdbx_description
1 polymer ?
#
loop_
_entity_poly.entity_id
_entity_poly.type
_entity_poly.pdbx_seq_one_letter_code
_entity_poly.pdbx_strand_id
1 'polypeptide(L)'
;MTPRGPWVRLLGCALAAVLLTGCAREAAPPPRPAAGAEAAVPPVVSRVPTSDKVVFLAYEDGAGRDPRFVDLVRDRRLPVSLFLAGAGAGPGVGRLGELTALGARVQNRTLTHALLPGLGYVEQHAEICGQRDRVQARFGAVPRLFHPPRGAYDANTLQAAAECGVDAIVLWREPAERLRPGDILGARAETTPALVRRIEAEGYEVAALEDYL
;
A
#
# COMPACT_ATOMS: atom_id res chain seq x y z
N MET A 1 -88.29 -5.85 -20.86
CA MET A 1 -89.17 -4.66 -20.90
C MET A 1 -88.31 -3.42 -20.66
N THR A 2 -88.18 -2.57 -21.68
CA THR A 2 -87.58 -1.22 -21.64
C THR A 2 -88.52 -0.25 -20.89
N PRO A 3 -88.28 1.08 -20.72
CA PRO A 3 -87.21 1.95 -21.25
C PRO A 3 -86.71 3.09 -20.30
N ARG A 4 -85.70 3.86 -20.76
CA ARG A 4 -85.68 5.35 -20.95
C ARG A 4 -84.31 5.96 -20.59
N GLY A 5 -83.69 6.61 -21.59
CA GLY A 5 -82.43 7.37 -21.49
C GLY A 5 -82.64 8.82 -20.99
N PRO A 6 -81.91 9.81 -21.54
CA PRO A 6 -80.51 10.11 -21.23
C PRO A 6 -80.32 11.58 -20.81
N TRP A 7 -79.27 11.90 -20.05
CA TRP A 7 -78.77 13.29 -19.95
C TRP A 7 -77.24 13.33 -19.94
N VAL A 8 -76.71 13.84 -21.05
CA VAL A 8 -75.33 14.30 -21.24
C VAL A 8 -75.09 15.54 -20.37
N ARG A 9 -73.99 15.62 -19.61
CA ARG A 9 -73.23 16.87 -19.38
C ARG A 9 -71.73 16.60 -19.12
N LEU A 10 -70.95 16.87 -20.17
CA LEU A 10 -69.66 17.58 -20.20
C LEU A 10 -68.55 17.16 -19.21
N LEU A 11 -67.56 16.43 -19.73
CA LEU A 11 -66.20 16.36 -19.17
C LEU A 11 -65.51 17.72 -19.36
N GLY A 12 -65.13 18.37 -18.26
CA GLY A 12 -64.13 19.43 -18.24
C GLY A 12 -62.76 18.84 -17.88
N CYS A 13 -61.83 18.85 -18.83
CA CYS A 13 -60.40 18.60 -18.59
C CYS A 13 -59.79 19.77 -17.81
N ALA A 14 -59.15 19.48 -16.68
CA ALA A 14 -58.17 20.39 -16.07
C ALA A 14 -56.92 19.57 -15.72
N LEU A 15 -55.94 19.58 -16.63
CA LEU A 15 -54.57 19.13 -16.39
C LEU A 15 -53.85 20.21 -15.57
N ALA A 16 -53.54 19.91 -14.31
CA ALA A 16 -52.61 20.71 -13.52
C ALA A 16 -51.19 20.15 -13.70
N ALA A 17 -50.35 20.86 -14.47
CA ALA A 17 -48.94 20.57 -14.59
C ALA A 17 -48.19 21.13 -13.36
N VAL A 18 -47.58 20.24 -12.57
CA VAL A 18 -46.68 20.61 -11.47
C VAL A 18 -45.29 20.85 -12.06
N LEU A 19 -44.85 22.11 -12.06
CA LEU A 19 -43.49 22.50 -12.43
C LEU A 19 -42.55 22.22 -11.24
N LEU A 20 -41.71 21.19 -11.38
CA LEU A 20 -40.58 20.94 -10.49
C LEU A 20 -39.43 21.89 -10.84
N THR A 21 -39.38 23.07 -10.21
CA THR A 21 -38.18 23.92 -10.21
C THR A 21 -37.15 23.35 -9.24
N GLY A 22 -36.29 22.48 -9.74
CA GLY A 22 -35.06 22.06 -9.05
C GLY A 22 -34.00 23.14 -9.17
N CYS A 23 -33.59 23.73 -8.04
CA CYS A 23 -32.36 24.52 -7.97
C CYS A 23 -31.15 23.57 -8.01
N ALA A 24 -30.53 23.42 -9.18
CA ALA A 24 -29.20 22.85 -9.27
C ALA A 24 -28.21 23.84 -8.62
N ARG A 25 -27.56 23.43 -7.53
CA ARG A 25 -26.39 24.13 -7.00
C ARG A 25 -25.19 23.72 -7.87
N GLU A 26 -24.70 24.67 -8.66
CA GLU A 26 -23.41 24.56 -9.34
C GLU A 26 -22.33 24.27 -8.28
N ALA A 27 -21.70 23.10 -8.33
CA ALA A 27 -20.60 22.78 -7.43
C ALA A 27 -19.38 23.65 -7.80
N ALA A 28 -18.85 24.40 -6.83
CA ALA A 28 -17.63 25.16 -7.03
C ALA A 28 -16.48 24.21 -7.44
N PRO A 29 -15.61 24.62 -8.39
CA PRO A 29 -14.45 23.82 -8.76
C PRO A 29 -13.53 23.65 -7.54
N PRO A 30 -12.85 22.49 -7.39
CA PRO A 30 -11.95 22.27 -6.26
C PRO A 30 -10.80 23.29 -6.29
N PRO A 31 -10.32 23.73 -5.11
CA PRO A 31 -9.19 24.65 -5.04
C PRO A 31 -7.96 24.00 -5.70
N ARG A 32 -7.34 24.72 -6.64
CA ARG A 32 -6.04 24.30 -7.19
C ARG A 32 -4.99 24.39 -6.07
N PRO A 33 -4.09 23.40 -5.91
CA PRO A 33 -3.01 23.51 -4.95
C PRO A 33 -2.16 24.74 -5.29
N ALA A 34 -1.87 25.54 -4.25
CA ALA A 34 -1.04 26.72 -4.37
C ALA A 34 0.37 26.31 -4.84
N ALA A 35 0.79 26.84 -5.98
CA ALA A 35 2.16 26.73 -6.44
C ALA A 35 3.08 27.44 -5.44
N GLY A 36 3.95 26.69 -4.73
CA GLY A 36 4.97 27.28 -3.86
C GLY A 36 5.40 26.49 -2.63
N ALA A 37 4.76 25.37 -2.28
CA ALA A 37 5.38 24.43 -1.34
C ALA A 37 6.41 23.60 -2.13
N GLU A 38 7.69 23.72 -1.79
CA GLU A 38 8.67 22.69 -2.15
C GLU A 38 8.06 21.37 -1.70
N ALA A 39 7.76 20.47 -2.64
CA ALA A 39 7.08 19.23 -2.32
C ALA A 39 7.96 18.48 -1.30
N ALA A 40 7.47 18.36 -0.06
CA ALA A 40 8.20 17.66 0.98
C ALA A 40 8.44 16.22 0.50
N VAL A 41 9.72 15.85 0.35
CA VAL A 41 10.08 14.49 -0.04
C VAL A 41 9.91 13.55 1.15
N PRO A 42 9.58 12.27 0.92
CA PRO A 42 9.43 11.31 2.00
C PRO A 42 10.75 11.12 2.76
N PRO A 43 10.70 10.97 4.10
CA PRO A 43 11.87 10.64 4.87
C PRO A 43 12.44 9.28 4.46
N VAL A 44 13.77 9.15 4.56
CA VAL A 44 14.47 7.88 4.42
C VAL A 44 14.74 7.32 5.81
N VAL A 45 14.20 6.15 6.11
CA VAL A 45 14.22 5.54 7.43
C VAL A 45 14.93 4.18 7.37
N SER A 46 16.01 4.03 8.14
CA SER A 46 16.70 2.74 8.34
C SER A 46 16.45 2.11 9.72
N ARG A 47 15.83 2.88 10.62
CA ARG A 47 15.41 2.49 11.97
C ARG A 47 14.28 3.41 12.41
N VAL A 48 13.22 2.84 12.98
CA VAL A 48 12.12 3.63 13.56
C VAL A 48 12.60 4.28 14.86
N PRO A 49 12.38 5.59 15.06
CA PRO A 49 12.67 6.25 16.33
C PRO A 49 11.61 5.87 17.39
N THR A 50 11.81 4.75 18.07
CA THR A 50 10.96 4.31 19.19
C THR A 50 11.78 3.83 20.39
N SER A 51 11.20 3.94 21.58
CA SER A 51 11.70 3.32 22.81
C SER A 51 11.16 1.89 23.02
N ASP A 52 10.14 1.50 22.26
CA ASP A 52 9.51 0.19 22.39
C ASP A 52 10.50 -0.91 22.02
N LYS A 53 10.47 -2.01 22.77
CA LYS A 53 11.33 -3.18 22.54
C LYS A 53 10.83 -4.01 21.36
N VAL A 54 10.74 -3.38 20.20
CA VAL A 54 10.26 -3.98 18.95
C VAL A 54 11.30 -3.89 17.85
N VAL A 55 11.21 -4.84 16.92
CA VAL A 55 11.90 -4.82 15.63
C VAL A 55 10.89 -5.12 14.51
N PHE A 56 11.24 -4.77 13.29
CA PHE A 56 10.38 -4.92 12.12
C PHE A 56 11.00 -5.88 11.11
N LEU A 57 10.22 -6.83 10.61
CA LEU A 57 10.68 -7.79 9.61
C LEU A 57 10.18 -7.40 8.22
N ALA A 58 11.13 -7.03 7.35
CA ALA A 58 10.89 -6.68 5.97
C ALA A 58 11.38 -7.80 5.05
N TYR A 59 10.56 -8.17 4.07
CA TYR A 59 10.85 -9.24 3.13
C TYR A 59 10.70 -8.76 1.69
N GLU A 60 11.47 -9.36 0.79
CA GLU A 60 11.28 -9.20 -0.65
C GLU A 60 10.39 -10.31 -1.24
N ASP A 61 10.09 -10.24 -2.53
CA ASP A 61 9.21 -11.16 -3.27
C ASP A 61 9.50 -12.65 -3.05
N GLY A 62 10.78 -12.98 -2.81
CA GLY A 62 11.24 -14.34 -2.63
C GLY A 62 10.66 -15.08 -1.43
N ALA A 63 10.14 -14.36 -0.42
CA ALA A 63 9.58 -14.98 0.78
C ALA A 63 8.38 -15.90 0.47
N GLY A 64 7.62 -15.60 -0.59
CA GLY A 64 6.53 -16.44 -1.06
C GLY A 64 6.97 -17.79 -1.65
N ARG A 65 8.28 -18.09 -1.76
CA ARG A 65 8.79 -19.35 -2.32
C ARG A 65 8.98 -20.47 -1.29
N ASP A 66 9.06 -20.18 0.00
CA ASP A 66 9.11 -21.22 1.06
C ASP A 66 7.73 -21.47 1.69
N PRO A 67 7.12 -22.66 1.54
CA PRO A 67 5.77 -22.91 2.05
C PRO A 67 5.74 -22.88 3.58
N ARG A 68 6.85 -23.25 4.24
CA ARG A 68 6.98 -23.24 5.70
C ARG A 68 6.90 -21.83 6.27
N PHE A 69 7.20 -20.81 5.46
CA PHE A 69 7.10 -19.42 5.88
C PHE A 69 5.65 -18.99 6.09
N VAL A 70 4.73 -19.43 5.24
CA VAL A 70 3.29 -19.14 5.41
C VAL A 70 2.78 -19.75 6.71
N ASP A 71 3.16 -21.00 6.99
CA ASP A 71 2.80 -21.70 8.23
C ASP A 71 3.37 -20.97 9.45
N LEU A 72 4.63 -20.56 9.41
CA LEU A 72 5.25 -19.78 10.47
C LEU A 72 4.51 -18.46 10.73
N VAL A 73 4.19 -17.70 9.67
CA VAL A 73 3.46 -16.43 9.78
C VAL A 73 2.07 -16.66 10.38
N ARG A 74 1.38 -17.73 9.99
CA ARG A 74 0.08 -18.13 10.56
C ARG A 74 0.19 -18.48 12.04
N ASP A 75 1.07 -19.41 12.38
CA ASP A 75 1.15 -20.02 13.71
C ASP A 75 1.64 -19.03 14.76
N ARG A 76 2.56 -18.15 14.38
CA ARG A 76 3.15 -17.13 15.25
C ARG A 76 2.45 -15.78 15.13
N ARG A 77 1.49 -15.63 14.21
CA ARG A 77 0.81 -14.36 13.89
C ARG A 77 1.83 -13.23 13.64
N LEU A 78 2.90 -13.53 12.90
CA LEU A 78 4.01 -12.58 12.72
C LEU A 78 3.55 -11.42 11.83
N PRO A 79 3.65 -10.17 12.31
CA PRO A 79 3.46 -9.03 11.45
C PRO A 79 4.70 -8.89 10.54
N VAL A 80 4.48 -8.95 9.23
CA VAL A 80 5.54 -8.87 8.24
C VAL A 80 5.17 -7.89 7.12
N SER A 81 6.16 -7.13 6.67
CA SER A 81 6.04 -6.21 5.54
C SER A 81 6.73 -6.82 4.31
N LEU A 82 6.00 -6.92 3.21
CA LEU A 82 6.44 -7.53 1.96
C LEU A 82 6.68 -6.43 0.91
N PHE A 83 7.92 -6.13 0.58
CA PHE A 83 8.32 -5.17 -0.44
C PHE A 83 8.45 -5.86 -1.79
N LEU A 84 7.41 -5.72 -2.61
CA LEU A 84 7.27 -6.49 -3.84
C LEU A 84 7.69 -5.72 -5.08
N ALA A 85 8.41 -6.37 -5.98
CA ALA A 85 8.76 -5.86 -7.31
C ALA A 85 7.89 -6.51 -8.40
N GLY A 86 7.45 -5.73 -9.39
CA GLY A 86 6.51 -6.20 -10.42
C GLY A 86 5.22 -6.81 -9.86
N ALA A 87 4.90 -6.47 -8.60
CA ALA A 87 3.93 -7.06 -7.69
C ALA A 87 4.07 -8.59 -7.50
N GLY A 88 5.30 -9.07 -7.32
CA GLY A 88 5.59 -10.46 -6.94
C GLY A 88 5.51 -11.44 -8.10
N ALA A 89 5.94 -11.05 -9.29
CA ALA A 89 5.97 -11.94 -10.44
C ALA A 89 6.88 -13.17 -10.21
N GLY A 90 6.42 -14.35 -10.65
CA GLY A 90 7.18 -15.59 -10.59
C GLY A 90 6.65 -16.63 -9.59
N PRO A 91 7.42 -17.70 -9.32
CA PRO A 91 7.01 -18.77 -8.41
C PRO A 91 6.78 -18.24 -7.00
N GLY A 92 5.69 -18.70 -6.37
CA GLY A 92 5.34 -18.30 -4.99
C GLY A 92 4.33 -17.16 -4.87
N VAL A 93 3.94 -16.53 -5.99
CA VAL A 93 2.97 -15.41 -5.96
C VAL A 93 1.62 -15.79 -5.34
N GLY A 94 1.17 -17.04 -5.49
CA GLY A 94 -0.06 -17.51 -4.84
C GLY A 94 0.04 -17.44 -3.31
N ARG A 95 1.22 -17.79 -2.77
CA ARG A 95 1.49 -17.75 -1.32
C ARG A 95 1.67 -16.33 -0.78
N LEU A 96 2.06 -15.36 -1.63
CA LEU A 96 1.98 -13.96 -1.24
C LEU A 96 0.53 -13.55 -0.93
N GLY A 97 -0.44 -14.05 -1.71
CA GLY A 97 -1.87 -13.87 -1.41
C GLY A 97 -2.27 -14.48 -0.07
N GLU A 98 -1.80 -15.70 0.24
CA GLU A 98 -2.04 -16.32 1.56
C GLU A 98 -1.46 -15.49 2.70
N LEU A 99 -0.23 -14.97 2.55
CA LEU A 99 0.38 -14.09 3.54
C LEU A 99 -0.44 -12.81 3.74
N THR A 100 -0.96 -12.20 2.66
CA THR A 100 -1.84 -11.03 2.80
C THR A 100 -3.14 -11.33 3.54
N ALA A 101 -3.73 -12.51 3.32
CA ALA A 101 -4.92 -12.95 4.05
C ALA A 101 -4.64 -13.20 5.54
N LEU A 102 -3.39 -13.50 5.90
CA LEU A 102 -2.91 -13.62 7.27
C LEU A 102 -2.52 -12.28 7.91
N GLY A 103 -2.60 -11.17 7.17
CA GLY A 103 -2.33 -9.82 7.66
C GLY A 103 -0.98 -9.22 7.26
N ALA A 104 -0.17 -9.91 6.44
CA ALA A 104 1.04 -9.33 5.87
C ALA A 104 0.71 -8.08 5.06
N ARG A 105 1.54 -7.04 5.19
CA ARG A 105 1.35 -5.76 4.49
C ARG A 105 2.21 -5.71 3.23
N VAL A 106 1.60 -5.38 2.09
CA VAL A 106 2.31 -5.31 0.81
C VAL A 106 2.74 -3.88 0.52
N GLN A 107 4.03 -3.73 0.18
CA GLN A 107 4.73 -2.47 -0.04
C GLN A 107 5.45 -2.47 -1.39
N ASN A 108 5.98 -1.30 -1.78
CA ASN A 108 6.51 -1.06 -3.12
C ASN A 108 8.02 -1.35 -3.21
N ARG A 109 8.45 -2.06 -4.26
CA ARG A 109 9.86 -2.29 -4.62
C ARG A 109 10.14 -2.20 -6.12
N THR A 110 9.63 -1.15 -6.78
CA THR A 110 9.77 -0.88 -8.24
C THR A 110 9.05 -1.90 -9.14
N LEU A 111 8.83 -1.53 -10.39
CA LEU A 111 8.01 -2.30 -11.32
C LEU A 111 8.83 -3.40 -11.99
N THR A 112 10.08 -3.11 -12.33
CA THR A 112 10.97 -4.02 -13.07
C THR A 112 12.20 -4.44 -12.27
N HIS A 113 12.32 -3.99 -11.01
CA HIS A 113 13.52 -4.19 -10.17
C HIS A 113 14.77 -3.44 -10.69
N ALA A 114 14.57 -2.38 -11.47
CA ALA A 114 15.65 -1.55 -11.98
C ALA A 114 16.41 -0.82 -10.86
N LEU A 115 17.73 -0.67 -11.01
CA LEU A 115 18.49 0.26 -10.18
C LEU A 115 18.08 1.69 -10.55
N LEU A 116 17.63 2.47 -9.58
CA LEU A 116 17.07 3.80 -9.84
C LEU A 116 18.15 4.85 -10.12
N PRO A 117 19.24 4.97 -9.32
CA PRO A 117 20.26 5.96 -9.63
C PRO A 117 20.87 5.75 -11.01
N GLY A 118 20.88 6.82 -11.81
CA GLY A 118 21.30 6.81 -13.21
C GLY A 118 20.15 6.79 -14.22
N LEU A 119 18.92 6.45 -13.78
CA LEU A 119 17.71 6.66 -14.57
C LEU A 119 17.20 8.11 -14.43
N GLY A 120 16.55 8.61 -15.47
CA GLY A 120 15.90 9.91 -15.44
C GLY A 120 14.66 9.93 -14.55
N TYR A 121 14.22 11.12 -14.14
CA TYR A 121 13.03 11.31 -13.31
C TYR A 121 11.80 10.53 -13.81
N VAL A 122 11.49 10.66 -15.10
CA VAL A 122 10.30 10.02 -15.72
C VAL A 122 10.35 8.49 -15.60
N GLU A 123 11.54 7.90 -15.76
CA GLU A 123 11.72 6.45 -15.65
C GLU A 123 11.56 5.98 -14.20
N GLN A 124 12.16 6.69 -13.25
CA GLN A 124 12.00 6.37 -11.82
C GLN A 124 10.55 6.54 -11.36
N HIS A 125 9.86 7.59 -11.82
CA HIS A 125 8.44 7.78 -11.56
C HIS A 125 7.59 6.62 -12.11
N ALA A 126 7.86 6.17 -13.33
CA ALA A 126 7.18 5.01 -13.91
C ALA A 126 7.42 3.72 -13.09
N GLU A 127 8.65 3.51 -12.62
CA GLU A 127 8.99 2.37 -11.75
C GLU A 127 8.21 2.39 -10.43
N ILE A 128 8.11 3.55 -9.78
CA ILE A 128 7.48 3.67 -8.46
C ILE A 128 5.95 3.68 -8.59
N CYS A 129 5.38 4.56 -9.39
CA CYS A 129 3.93 4.68 -9.54
C CYS A 129 3.34 3.46 -10.25
N GLY A 130 4.01 2.95 -11.29
CA GLY A 130 3.55 1.75 -11.99
C GLY A 130 3.51 0.53 -11.08
N GLN A 131 4.48 0.41 -10.17
CA GLN A 131 4.46 -0.66 -9.17
C GLN A 131 3.36 -0.47 -8.13
N ARG A 132 3.10 0.76 -7.65
CA ARG A 132 1.97 1.07 -6.77
C ARG A 132 0.66 0.58 -7.39
N ASP A 133 0.42 0.94 -8.64
CA ASP A 133 -0.80 0.59 -9.36
C ASP A 133 -0.92 -0.93 -9.55
N ARG A 134 0.21 -1.61 -9.80
CA ARG A 134 0.25 -3.07 -9.94
C ARG A 134 -0.02 -3.81 -8.63
N VAL A 135 0.48 -3.30 -7.50
CA VAL A 135 0.16 -3.82 -6.17
C VAL A 135 -1.33 -3.64 -5.88
N GLN A 136 -1.88 -2.44 -6.13
CA GLN A 136 -3.30 -2.16 -5.94
C GLN A 136 -4.17 -3.10 -6.78
N ALA A 137 -3.85 -3.28 -8.06
CA ALA A 137 -4.61 -4.15 -8.96
C ALA A 137 -4.58 -5.63 -8.52
N ARG A 138 -3.45 -6.10 -7.97
CA ARG A 138 -3.27 -7.53 -7.65
C ARG A 138 -3.71 -7.90 -6.23
N PHE A 139 -3.41 -7.05 -5.26
CA PHE A 139 -3.60 -7.34 -3.83
C PHE A 139 -4.66 -6.45 -3.18
N GLY A 140 -5.20 -5.45 -3.90
CA GLY A 140 -6.18 -4.51 -3.36
C GLY A 140 -5.61 -3.53 -2.34
N ALA A 141 -4.29 -3.49 -2.19
CA ALA A 141 -3.58 -2.65 -1.23
C ALA A 141 -2.89 -1.47 -1.93
N VAL A 142 -2.99 -0.29 -1.34
CA VAL A 142 -2.19 0.88 -1.75
C VAL A 142 -0.91 0.87 -0.93
N PRO A 143 0.26 0.58 -1.52
CA PRO A 143 1.52 0.57 -0.77
C PRO A 143 1.87 2.00 -0.37
N ARG A 144 2.14 2.20 0.93
CA ARG A 144 2.57 3.50 1.49
C ARG A 144 4.08 3.60 1.69
N LEU A 145 4.74 2.45 1.81
CA LEU A 145 6.18 2.36 2.03
C LEU A 145 6.87 1.92 0.74
N PHE A 146 8.08 2.43 0.53
CA PHE A 146 8.90 2.11 -0.62
C PHE A 146 10.30 1.66 -0.22
N HIS A 147 10.78 0.56 -0.78
CA HIS A 147 12.17 0.18 -0.68
C HIS A 147 12.81 0.11 -2.08
N PRO A 148 13.81 0.97 -2.39
CA PRO A 148 14.46 0.94 -3.68
C PRO A 148 15.41 -0.26 -3.80
N PRO A 149 15.56 -0.88 -4.98
CA PRO A 149 16.51 -1.96 -5.19
C PRO A 149 17.92 -1.60 -4.70
N ARG A 150 18.53 -2.51 -3.94
CA ARG A 150 19.84 -2.33 -3.26
C ARG A 150 19.89 -1.16 -2.27
N GLY A 151 18.74 -0.61 -1.86
CA GLY A 151 18.69 0.56 -0.99
C GLY A 151 19.22 1.84 -1.65
N ALA A 152 19.37 1.87 -2.97
CA ALA A 152 20.01 2.96 -3.70
C ALA A 152 18.97 3.97 -4.21
N TYR A 153 19.16 5.24 -3.89
CA TYR A 153 18.25 6.33 -4.25
C TYR A 153 19.03 7.61 -4.56
N ASP A 154 18.41 8.52 -5.32
CA ASP A 154 18.90 9.87 -5.60
C ASP A 154 17.77 10.90 -5.44
N ALA A 155 18.03 12.15 -5.82
CA ALA A 155 17.03 13.23 -5.73
C ALA A 155 15.79 12.97 -6.60
N ASN A 156 15.97 12.34 -7.77
CA ASN A 156 14.85 11.95 -8.61
C ASN A 156 14.01 10.86 -7.93
N THR A 157 14.65 9.91 -7.24
CA THR A 157 13.94 8.87 -6.48
C THR A 157 13.06 9.49 -5.41
N LEU A 158 13.59 10.44 -4.65
CA LEU A 158 12.87 11.12 -3.57
C LEU A 158 11.66 11.90 -4.10
N GLN A 159 11.86 12.67 -5.17
CA GLN A 159 10.78 13.42 -5.79
C GLN A 159 9.69 12.48 -6.36
N ALA A 160 10.10 11.45 -7.10
CA ALA A 160 9.16 10.50 -7.68
C ALA A 160 8.37 9.74 -6.60
N ALA A 161 9.03 9.35 -5.51
CA ALA A 161 8.37 8.73 -4.36
C ALA A 161 7.30 9.66 -3.75
N ALA A 162 7.61 10.95 -3.57
CA ALA A 162 6.66 11.94 -3.07
C ALA A 162 5.42 12.05 -3.98
N GLU A 163 5.64 12.20 -5.30
CA GLU A 163 4.56 12.33 -6.28
C GLU A 163 3.71 11.04 -6.40
N CYS A 164 4.31 9.87 -6.13
CA CYS A 164 3.62 8.59 -6.12
C CYS A 164 2.85 8.29 -4.82
N GLY A 165 2.92 9.16 -3.80
CA GLY A 165 2.23 9.00 -2.52
C GLY A 165 2.92 8.05 -1.54
N VAL A 166 4.25 7.99 -1.59
CA VAL A 166 5.06 7.26 -0.60
C VAL A 166 5.18 8.09 0.67
N ASP A 167 4.86 7.48 1.81
CA ASP A 167 4.97 8.10 3.14
C ASP A 167 6.40 8.03 3.68
N ALA A 168 7.12 6.93 3.40
CA ALA A 168 8.52 6.77 3.77
C ALA A 168 9.29 5.84 2.82
N ILE A 169 10.55 6.19 2.58
CA ILE A 169 11.51 5.28 1.96
C ILE A 169 12.17 4.45 3.05
N VAL A 170 11.96 3.15 3.01
CA VAL A 170 12.44 2.20 4.00
C VAL A 170 13.73 1.58 3.53
N LEU A 171 14.78 1.74 4.33
CA LEU A 171 16.01 0.96 4.25
C LEU A 171 16.01 -0.05 5.40
N TRP A 172 16.76 -1.12 5.24
CA TRP A 172 16.93 -2.11 6.30
C TRP A 172 18.37 -2.58 6.36
N ARG A 173 18.67 -3.22 7.46
CA ARG A 173 19.96 -3.88 7.70
C ARG A 173 19.80 -5.39 7.69
N GLU A 174 20.87 -6.08 7.38
CA GLU A 174 20.93 -7.53 7.58
C GLU A 174 20.96 -7.85 9.09
N PRO A 175 20.33 -8.95 9.53
CA PRO A 175 20.18 -9.32 10.93
C PRO A 175 21.48 -9.93 11.51
N ALA A 176 22.62 -9.26 11.36
CA ALA A 176 23.94 -9.77 11.73
C ALA A 176 24.46 -9.29 13.10
N GLU A 177 24.07 -8.09 13.55
CA GLU A 177 24.54 -7.53 14.83
C GLU A 177 23.44 -7.56 15.91
N ARG A 178 23.80 -7.10 17.11
CA ARG A 178 22.90 -6.91 18.24
C ARG A 178 21.70 -6.03 17.87
N LEU A 179 20.52 -6.43 18.35
CA LEU A 179 19.27 -5.74 18.09
C LEU A 179 19.16 -4.43 18.87
N ARG A 180 18.59 -3.41 18.22
CA ARG A 180 18.21 -2.13 18.82
C ARG A 180 16.71 -1.87 18.66
N PRO A 181 16.07 -1.13 19.58
CA PRO A 181 14.69 -0.67 19.43
C PRO A 181 14.48 -0.01 18.06
N GLY A 182 13.43 -0.45 17.37
CA GLY A 182 13.04 0.07 16.08
C GLY A 182 13.87 -0.40 14.88
N ASP A 183 14.78 -1.36 15.06
CA ASP A 183 15.56 -1.91 13.93
C ASP A 183 14.61 -2.49 12.86
N ILE A 184 14.85 -2.11 11.60
CA ILE A 184 14.19 -2.68 10.43
C ILE A 184 15.14 -3.72 9.83
N LEU A 185 14.73 -4.99 9.85
CA LEU A 185 15.56 -6.13 9.48
C LEU A 185 15.11 -6.71 8.15
N GLY A 186 16.02 -6.76 7.18
CA GLY A 186 15.83 -7.51 5.94
C GLY A 186 15.91 -9.00 6.24
N ALA A 187 14.79 -9.70 6.13
CA ALA A 187 14.67 -11.09 6.53
C ALA A 187 14.52 -12.03 5.32
N ARG A 188 14.96 -13.28 5.50
CA ARG A 188 14.78 -14.37 4.54
C ARG A 188 13.89 -15.44 5.16
N ALA A 189 12.92 -15.93 4.39
CA ALA A 189 11.93 -16.91 4.83
C ALA A 189 12.58 -18.12 5.53
N GLU A 190 13.63 -18.66 4.93
CA GLU A 190 14.34 -19.86 5.36
C GLU A 190 15.01 -19.69 6.73
N THR A 191 15.44 -18.46 7.04
CA THR A 191 16.14 -18.12 8.29
C THR A 191 15.23 -17.54 9.36
N THR A 192 13.97 -17.22 9.02
CA THR A 192 13.03 -16.55 9.91
C THR A 192 12.82 -17.30 11.23
N PRO A 193 12.69 -18.64 11.27
CA PRO A 193 12.55 -19.35 12.56
C PRO A 193 13.70 -19.09 13.54
N ALA A 194 14.94 -19.03 13.03
CA ALA A 194 16.11 -18.76 13.87
C ALA A 194 16.17 -17.29 14.30
N LEU A 195 15.81 -16.38 13.39
CA LEU A 195 15.76 -14.95 13.66
C LEU A 195 14.72 -14.62 14.74
N VAL A 196 13.51 -15.16 14.65
CA VAL A 196 12.44 -14.94 15.64
C VAL A 196 12.86 -15.43 17.03
N ARG A 197 13.44 -16.63 17.13
CA ARG A 197 13.96 -17.12 18.43
C ARG A 197 15.02 -16.20 19.02
N ARG A 198 15.88 -15.62 18.18
CA ARG A 198 16.90 -14.66 18.65
C ARG A 198 16.27 -13.35 19.13
N ILE A 199 15.30 -12.81 18.37
CA ILE A 199 14.54 -11.61 18.72
C ILE A 199 13.92 -11.77 20.12
N GLU A 200 13.23 -12.88 20.34
CA GLU A 200 12.60 -13.21 21.62
C GLU A 200 13.64 -13.39 22.75
N ALA A 201 14.76 -14.09 22.47
CA ALA A 201 15.83 -14.29 23.45
C ALA A 201 16.53 -12.98 23.86
N GLU A 202 16.60 -11.99 22.98
CA GLU A 202 17.11 -10.65 23.27
C GLU A 202 16.05 -9.73 23.91
N GLY A 203 14.83 -10.23 24.14
CA GLY A 203 13.73 -9.51 24.79
C GLY A 203 13.02 -8.51 23.89
N TYR A 204 13.02 -8.74 22.57
CA TYR A 204 12.28 -7.94 21.60
C TYR A 204 11.04 -8.68 21.11
N GLU A 205 10.08 -7.91 20.61
CA GLU A 205 8.92 -8.39 19.86
C GLU A 205 9.00 -8.00 18.38
N VAL A 206 8.25 -8.69 17.54
CA VAL A 206 8.07 -8.30 16.13
C VAL A 206 6.79 -7.48 16.01
N ALA A 207 6.90 -6.25 15.49
CA ALA A 207 5.77 -5.35 15.27
C ALA A 207 5.55 -5.10 13.77
N ALA A 208 4.37 -4.60 13.41
CA ALA A 208 4.09 -4.16 12.04
C ALA A 208 4.76 -2.80 11.80
N LEU A 209 5.54 -2.70 10.73
CA LEU A 209 6.29 -1.48 10.42
C LEU A 209 5.35 -0.30 10.15
N GLU A 210 4.23 -0.60 9.51
CA GLU A 210 3.20 0.34 9.10
C GLU A 210 2.48 1.01 10.29
N ASP A 211 2.53 0.42 11.48
CA ASP A 211 1.91 1.00 12.68
C ASP A 211 2.81 2.08 13.33
N TYR A 212 4.07 2.18 12.89
CA TYR A 212 5.08 3.11 13.42
C TYR A 212 5.53 4.17 12.41
N LEU A 213 5.07 4.11 11.16
CA LEU A 213 5.43 5.01 10.06
C LEU A 213 4.21 5.69 9.43
#